data_AF-A0A1G9YW22-F1
#
_entry.id   AF-A0A1G9YW22-F1
#
_cell.length_a   1.000
_cell.length_b   1.000
_cell.length_c   1.000
_cell.angle_alpha   90.00
_cell.angle_beta   90.00
_cell.angle_gamma   90.00
#
_symmetry.space_group_name_H-M   'P 1'
#
loop_
_entity.id
_entity.type
_entity.pdbx_description
1 polymer ?
#
loop_
_entity_poly.entity_id
_entity_poly.type
_entity_poly.pdbx_seq_one_letter_code
_entity_poly.pdbx_strand_id
1 'polypeptide(L)'
;MNRPVKLKTRPQLALESYLDALLQDATEEELPEPILVLEPLVVEPESTLDEFQQAVLEEQARDAHVVPVAVPVVEAPVVVEPVVQVHRPPSITPPPVTGDGRPSWAAEPFECLLFDVAGLTLAVPLVCLGSIYSLQGQELTPLFGQPEWFLGILPSQAGNLKVLDTARWVMPDRYRDDFRQGLQYVISVQGYEWGLAVHQVSRSLRLDPNEIKWRSHRGQRPWLAGTVIEHMCALLDVAELAELIASGAVKTMAPNKHS
;
A
#
# COMPACT_ATOMS: atom_id res chain seq x y z
N MET A 1 23.26 -22.04 -58.69
CA MET A 1 23.79 -23.17 -57.89
C MET A 1 24.17 -22.69 -56.50
N ASN A 2 23.96 -23.54 -55.50
CA ASN A 2 24.38 -23.48 -54.09
C ASN A 2 23.46 -22.74 -53.09
N ARG A 3 22.37 -23.40 -52.71
CA ARG A 3 21.77 -23.24 -51.37
C ARG A 3 22.69 -23.90 -50.33
N PRO A 4 23.05 -23.26 -49.22
CA PRO A 4 23.80 -23.92 -48.15
C PRO A 4 22.86 -24.90 -47.42
N VAL A 5 23.22 -26.19 -47.46
CA VAL A 5 22.54 -27.24 -46.70
C VAL A 5 22.90 -27.07 -45.23
N LYS A 6 21.93 -26.71 -44.38
CA LYS A 6 22.10 -26.64 -42.92
C LYS A 6 22.22 -28.07 -42.37
N LEU A 7 23.45 -28.55 -42.19
CA LEU A 7 23.73 -29.79 -41.49
C LEU A 7 23.51 -29.55 -39.98
N LYS A 8 22.33 -29.90 -39.45
CA LYS A 8 22.06 -29.85 -38.03
C LYS A 8 22.91 -30.89 -37.30
N THR A 9 23.50 -30.50 -36.19
CA THR A 9 24.33 -31.39 -35.37
C THR A 9 23.45 -32.36 -34.57
N ARG A 10 23.97 -33.54 -34.19
CA ARG A 10 23.24 -34.52 -33.33
C ARG A 10 22.55 -33.90 -32.10
N PRO A 11 23.17 -32.98 -31.32
CA PRO A 11 22.48 -32.34 -30.21
C PRO A 11 21.33 -31.41 -30.63
N GLN A 12 21.43 -30.73 -31.77
CA GLN A 12 20.32 -29.89 -32.28
C GLN A 12 19.11 -30.74 -32.69
N LEU A 13 19.35 -31.93 -33.23
CA LEU A 13 18.30 -32.86 -33.63
C LEU A 13 17.59 -33.47 -32.41
N ALA A 14 18.33 -33.74 -31.33
CA ALA A 14 17.77 -34.19 -30.06
C ALA A 14 16.88 -33.12 -29.41
N LEU A 15 17.30 -31.85 -29.43
CA LEU A 15 16.52 -30.74 -28.89
C LEU A 15 15.22 -30.51 -29.68
N GLU A 16 15.27 -30.59 -31.00
CA GLU A 16 14.07 -30.44 -31.85
C GLU A 16 13.05 -31.55 -31.59
N SER A 17 13.51 -32.81 -31.48
CA SER A 17 12.61 -33.93 -31.15
C SER A 17 11.96 -33.78 -29.78
N TYR A 18 12.66 -33.21 -28.80
CA TYR A 18 12.12 -32.97 -27.46
C TYR A 18 11.05 -31.86 -27.47
N LEU A 19 11.27 -30.79 -28.24
CA LEU A 19 10.30 -29.70 -28.39
C LEU A 19 9.05 -30.14 -29.14
N ASP A 20 9.18 -31.00 -30.16
CA ASP A 20 8.04 -31.56 -30.90
C ASP A 20 7.16 -32.43 -29.98
N ALA A 21 7.78 -33.27 -29.14
CA ALA A 21 7.06 -34.10 -28.17
C ALA A 21 6.29 -33.26 -27.14
N LEU A 22 6.91 -32.18 -26.62
CA LEU A 22 6.24 -31.26 -25.69
C LEU A 22 5.06 -30.51 -26.32
N LEU A 23 5.16 -30.17 -27.62
CA LEU A 23 4.09 -29.50 -28.36
C LEU A 23 2.90 -30.43 -28.61
N GLN A 24 3.15 -31.72 -28.89
CA GLN A 24 2.08 -32.71 -29.08
C GLN A 24 1.30 -33.00 -27.80
N ASP A 25 2.00 -33.21 -26.67
CA ASP A 25 1.37 -33.40 -25.34
C ASP A 25 0.41 -32.24 -24.99
N ALA A 26 0.78 -31.00 -25.34
CA ALA A 26 -0.04 -29.82 -25.08
C ALA A 26 -1.29 -29.69 -25.98
N THR A 27 -1.43 -30.51 -27.02
CA THR A 27 -2.55 -30.45 -27.99
C THR A 27 -3.47 -31.67 -27.96
N GLU A 28 -3.15 -32.70 -27.16
CA GLU A 28 -3.94 -33.94 -27.07
C GLU A 28 -5.04 -33.89 -26.00
N GLU A 29 -4.96 -32.97 -25.04
CA GLU A 29 -6.06 -32.68 -24.12
C GLU A 29 -6.96 -31.57 -24.69
N GLU A 30 -8.21 -31.95 -24.98
CA GLU A 30 -9.41 -31.10 -25.13
C GLU A 30 -10.03 -30.99 -26.54
N LEU A 31 -10.63 -32.09 -26.99
CA LEU A 31 -11.87 -32.08 -27.79
C LEU A 31 -12.82 -33.18 -27.30
N PRO A 32 -14.08 -32.83 -26.93
CA PRO A 32 -15.19 -33.76 -27.03
C PRO A 32 -16.28 -33.31 -28.02
N GLU A 33 -16.83 -34.32 -28.67
CA GLU A 33 -17.71 -34.38 -29.86
C GLU A 33 -19.16 -33.86 -29.68
N PRO A 34 -19.93 -33.64 -30.78
CA PRO A 34 -21.30 -33.13 -30.72
C PRO A 34 -22.33 -34.25 -30.46
N ILE A 35 -23.23 -34.07 -29.50
CA ILE A 35 -24.30 -35.03 -29.17
C ILE A 35 -25.69 -34.47 -29.49
N LEU A 36 -26.49 -35.38 -30.05
CA LEU A 36 -27.76 -35.25 -30.75
C LEU A 36 -28.98 -34.92 -29.86
N VAL A 37 -29.98 -34.29 -30.49
CA VAL A 37 -31.36 -34.00 -30.08
C VAL A 37 -32.10 -35.24 -29.53
N LEU A 38 -32.99 -35.07 -28.53
CA LEU A 38 -34.24 -35.84 -28.30
C LEU A 38 -35.09 -35.24 -27.15
N GLU A 39 -36.35 -34.86 -27.41
CA GLU A 39 -37.40 -34.65 -26.39
C GLU A 39 -37.91 -36.00 -25.85
N PRO A 40 -38.47 -36.04 -24.61
CA PRO A 40 -39.94 -36.24 -24.54
C PRO A 40 -40.67 -35.56 -23.35
N LEU A 41 -41.98 -35.36 -23.56
CA LEU A 41 -43.04 -35.06 -22.59
C LEU A 41 -43.07 -36.01 -21.36
N VAL A 42 -43.72 -35.57 -20.25
CA VAL A 42 -44.88 -36.23 -19.55
C VAL A 42 -44.99 -35.83 -18.05
N VAL A 43 -46.09 -35.10 -17.73
CA VAL A 43 -47.05 -35.22 -16.59
C VAL A 43 -46.71 -34.68 -15.18
N GLU A 44 -47.58 -33.77 -14.72
CA GLU A 44 -47.73 -33.22 -13.36
C GLU A 44 -48.36 -34.20 -12.35
N PRO A 45 -48.20 -33.90 -11.04
CA PRO A 45 -49.37 -33.89 -10.15
C PRO A 45 -49.51 -32.54 -9.42
N GLU A 46 -50.56 -31.80 -9.76
CA GLU A 46 -50.89 -30.44 -9.29
C GLU A 46 -51.25 -30.29 -7.79
N SER A 47 -51.18 -31.32 -6.95
CA SER A 47 -51.77 -31.25 -5.60
C SER A 47 -50.84 -30.82 -4.46
N THR A 48 -49.58 -30.46 -4.74
CA THR A 48 -48.60 -30.03 -3.70
C THR A 48 -48.23 -28.54 -3.77
N LEU A 49 -48.63 -27.85 -4.85
CA LEU A 49 -48.30 -26.45 -5.09
C LEU A 49 -49.19 -25.48 -4.28
N ASP A 50 -50.47 -25.82 -4.06
CA ASP A 50 -51.41 -24.94 -3.36
C ASP A 50 -51.02 -24.70 -1.89
N GLU A 51 -50.59 -25.74 -1.17
CA GLU A 51 -50.20 -25.63 0.25
C GLU A 51 -48.90 -24.83 0.42
N PHE A 52 -47.96 -25.02 -0.51
CA PHE A 52 -46.70 -24.26 -0.53
C PHE A 52 -46.93 -22.79 -0.87
N GLN A 53 -47.79 -22.48 -1.84
CA GLN A 53 -48.13 -21.11 -2.20
C GLN A 53 -48.81 -20.36 -1.05
N GLN A 54 -49.66 -21.06 -0.28
CA GLN A 54 -50.33 -20.47 0.86
C GLN A 54 -49.36 -20.16 2.01
N ALA A 55 -48.39 -21.04 2.28
CA ALA A 55 -47.34 -20.80 3.27
C ALA A 55 -46.40 -19.63 2.88
N VAL A 56 -46.06 -19.50 1.60
CA VAL A 56 -45.21 -18.39 1.10
C VAL A 56 -45.92 -17.04 1.24
N LEU A 57 -47.23 -16.99 1.00
CA LEU A 57 -48.02 -15.77 1.16
C LEU A 57 -48.14 -15.31 2.62
N GLU A 58 -48.31 -16.24 3.57
CA GLU A 58 -48.31 -15.92 4.99
C GLU A 58 -46.95 -15.39 5.48
N GLU A 59 -45.85 -15.97 4.98
CA GLU A 59 -44.51 -15.51 5.34
C GLU A 59 -44.21 -14.12 4.76
N GLN A 60 -44.59 -13.86 3.50
CA GLN A 60 -44.44 -12.52 2.91
C GLN A 60 -45.28 -11.46 3.62
N ALA A 61 -46.47 -11.79 4.12
CA ALA A 61 -47.30 -10.86 4.89
C ALA A 61 -46.69 -10.53 6.27
N ARG A 62 -45.91 -11.45 6.84
CA ARG A 62 -45.19 -11.30 8.11
C ARG A 62 -43.95 -10.41 7.93
N ASP A 63 -43.21 -10.59 6.84
CA ASP A 63 -42.07 -9.73 6.47
C ASP A 63 -42.50 -8.30 6.09
N ALA A 64 -43.65 -8.15 5.43
CA ALA A 64 -44.17 -6.83 5.04
C ALA A 64 -44.59 -5.92 6.22
N HIS A 65 -44.72 -6.47 7.45
CA HIS A 65 -45.02 -5.69 8.66
C HIS A 65 -43.78 -5.09 9.33
N VAL A 66 -42.56 -5.31 8.81
CA VAL A 66 -41.36 -4.62 9.29
C VAL A 66 -41.29 -3.25 8.62
N VAL A 67 -41.94 -2.29 9.26
CA VAL A 67 -41.89 -0.86 8.89
C VAL A 67 -40.42 -0.39 8.86
N PRO A 68 -39.89 0.14 7.74
CA PRO A 68 -38.58 0.75 7.76
C PRO A 68 -38.72 2.09 8.50
N VAL A 69 -38.06 2.20 9.65
CA VAL A 69 -37.81 3.50 10.27
C VAL A 69 -36.87 4.25 9.33
N ALA A 70 -37.42 5.19 8.57
CA ALA A 70 -36.65 6.13 7.77
C ALA A 70 -35.83 7.02 8.71
N VAL A 71 -34.54 6.68 8.87
CA VAL A 71 -33.54 7.62 9.38
C VAL A 71 -33.09 8.51 8.23
N PRO A 72 -33.07 9.85 8.37
CA PRO A 72 -32.55 10.70 7.32
C PRO A 72 -31.04 10.47 7.23
N VAL A 73 -30.58 9.98 6.09
CA VAL A 73 -29.15 9.93 5.76
C VAL A 73 -28.69 11.36 5.53
N VAL A 74 -28.12 11.94 6.59
CA VAL A 74 -27.22 13.07 6.47
C VAL A 74 -25.95 12.51 5.82
N GLU A 75 -25.52 13.02 4.66
CA GLU A 75 -24.19 12.77 4.11
C GLU A 75 -23.14 13.26 5.12
N ALA A 76 -22.76 12.37 6.03
CA ALA A 76 -21.57 12.55 6.83
C ALA A 76 -20.37 12.33 5.90
N PRO A 77 -19.32 13.17 5.96
CA PRO A 77 -18.10 12.91 5.22
C PRO A 77 -17.61 11.51 5.60
N VAL A 78 -17.26 10.69 4.60
CA VAL A 78 -16.71 9.35 4.81
C VAL A 78 -15.36 9.51 5.51
N VAL A 79 -15.35 9.34 6.83
CA VAL A 79 -14.14 9.44 7.65
C VAL A 79 -13.40 8.10 7.58
N VAL A 80 -12.11 8.13 7.21
CA VAL A 80 -11.31 6.91 7.05
C VAL A 80 -10.92 6.36 8.42
N GLU A 81 -11.20 5.08 8.63
CA GLU A 81 -10.79 4.33 9.81
C GLU A 81 -9.37 3.76 9.63
N PRO A 82 -8.56 3.72 10.71
CA PRO A 82 -7.21 3.16 10.64
C PRO A 82 -7.27 1.65 10.48
N VAL A 83 -6.50 1.11 9.52
CA VAL A 83 -6.35 -0.35 9.33
C VAL A 83 -5.53 -0.95 10.46
N VAL A 84 -4.58 -0.18 10.99
CA VAL A 84 -3.75 -0.54 12.14
C VAL A 84 -3.58 0.69 13.02
N GLN A 85 -3.93 0.53 14.30
CA GLN A 85 -3.57 1.48 15.34
C GLN A 85 -2.31 0.98 16.05
N VAL A 86 -1.21 1.74 15.95
CA VAL A 86 0.02 1.43 16.68
C VAL A 86 -0.21 1.82 18.15
N HIS A 87 -0.74 0.89 18.93
CA HIS A 87 -1.03 1.13 20.34
C HIS A 87 0.28 1.20 21.15
N ARG A 88 0.52 2.35 21.77
CA ARG A 88 1.57 2.56 22.77
C ARG A 88 0.94 3.01 24.10
N PRO A 89 1.44 2.55 25.26
CA PRO A 89 1.15 3.23 26.52
C PRO A 89 1.62 4.69 26.46
N PRO A 90 0.90 5.64 27.08
CA PRO A 90 1.18 7.07 26.92
C PRO A 90 2.55 7.42 27.49
N SER A 91 3.43 7.94 26.64
CA SER A 91 4.62 8.66 27.06
C SER A 91 4.68 9.95 26.25
N ILE A 92 4.19 11.03 26.85
CA ILE A 92 4.14 12.37 26.26
C ILE A 92 5.40 13.10 26.68
N THR A 93 6.48 12.89 25.95
CA THR A 93 7.59 13.83 25.87
C THR A 93 8.38 13.56 24.59
N PRO A 94 8.55 14.53 23.68
CA PRO A 94 9.58 14.41 22.66
C PRO A 94 10.91 14.28 23.41
N PRO A 95 11.66 13.19 23.22
CA PRO A 95 12.83 12.99 24.04
C PRO A 95 13.98 13.88 23.50
N PRO A 96 14.86 14.40 24.37
CA PRO A 96 15.92 15.33 23.97
C PRO A 96 16.89 14.68 22.98
N VAL A 97 17.40 15.41 21.99
CA VAL A 97 18.49 14.93 21.13
C VAL A 97 19.73 14.79 22.02
N THR A 98 20.25 13.57 22.20
CA THR A 98 21.52 13.37 22.91
C THR A 98 22.65 13.94 22.06
N GLY A 99 23.69 14.47 22.71
CA GLY A 99 24.77 15.28 22.11
C GLY A 99 25.56 14.65 20.95
N ASP A 100 25.27 13.40 20.60
CA ASP A 100 25.87 12.66 19.48
C ASP A 100 25.08 12.81 18.16
N GLY A 101 24.04 13.65 18.13
CA GLY A 101 23.18 13.87 16.96
C GLY A 101 22.24 12.71 16.64
N ARG A 102 22.01 11.83 17.63
CA ARG A 102 21.07 10.71 17.55
C ARG A 102 19.75 11.10 18.24
N PRO A 103 18.61 10.63 17.73
CA PRO A 103 17.35 10.75 18.43
C PRO A 103 17.40 9.94 19.72
N SER A 104 16.74 10.41 20.76
CA SER A 104 16.76 9.74 22.07
C SER A 104 15.99 8.44 22.11
N TRP A 105 15.04 8.20 21.20
CA TRP A 105 14.45 6.87 21.03
C TRP A 105 15.48 5.82 20.55
N ALA A 106 16.63 6.24 20.02
CA ALA A 106 17.70 5.37 19.59
C ALA A 106 18.73 5.04 20.69
N ALA A 107 18.46 5.42 21.94
CA ALA A 107 19.33 5.13 23.07
C ALA A 107 19.31 3.65 23.49
N GLU A 108 18.17 2.98 23.26
CA GLU A 108 17.93 1.57 23.60
C GLU A 108 17.39 0.83 22.36
N PRO A 109 17.42 -0.52 22.31
CA PRO A 109 16.80 -1.27 21.23
C PRO A 109 15.30 -0.93 21.07
N PHE A 110 14.89 -0.68 19.83
CA PHE A 110 13.57 -0.14 19.50
C PHE A 110 12.94 -0.88 18.33
N GLU A 111 11.61 -0.77 18.18
CA GLU A 111 10.89 -1.36 17.05
C GLU A 111 10.74 -0.36 15.90
N CYS A 112 10.96 -0.85 14.68
CA CYS A 112 10.80 -0.12 13.44
C CYS A 112 9.78 -0.76 12.52
N LEU A 113 9.00 0.07 11.82
CA LEU A 113 8.11 -0.35 10.74
C LEU A 113 8.82 -0.13 9.41
N LEU A 114 8.89 -1.18 8.61
CA LEU A 114 9.38 -1.09 7.24
C LEU A 114 8.22 -0.86 6.29
N PHE A 115 8.44 0.03 5.34
CA PHE A 115 7.52 0.32 4.25
C PHE A 115 8.30 0.70 3.01
N ASP A 116 7.65 0.52 1.86
CA ASP A 116 8.26 0.76 0.57
C ASP A 116 7.59 1.95 -0.12
N VAL A 117 8.42 2.77 -0.75
CA VAL A 117 7.98 3.87 -1.59
C VAL A 117 8.83 3.94 -2.85
N ALA A 118 8.19 3.84 -4.02
CA ALA A 118 8.88 3.91 -5.31
C ALA A 118 10.12 2.98 -5.43
N GLY A 119 10.02 1.76 -4.87
CA GLY A 119 11.10 0.78 -4.85
C GLY A 119 12.21 1.02 -3.82
N LEU A 120 12.06 1.98 -2.91
CA LEU A 120 12.98 2.21 -1.79
C LEU A 120 12.33 1.77 -0.46
N THR A 121 13.03 0.92 0.28
CA THR A 121 12.64 0.52 1.63
C THR A 121 13.12 1.52 2.68
N LEU A 122 12.18 1.96 3.51
CA LEU A 122 12.38 2.91 4.58
C LEU A 122 11.97 2.27 5.91
N ALA A 123 12.62 2.70 6.99
CA ALA A 123 12.30 2.29 8.35
C ALA A 123 11.96 3.51 9.20
N VAL A 124 10.82 3.46 9.91
CA VAL A 124 10.42 4.48 10.88
C VAL A 124 10.20 3.83 12.25
N PRO A 125 10.73 4.38 13.34
CA PRO A 125 10.47 3.87 14.69
C PRO A 125 8.98 3.88 15.04
N LEU A 126 8.45 2.78 15.57
CA LEU A 126 7.04 2.65 15.97
C LEU A 126 6.64 3.69 17.02
N VAL A 127 7.56 4.11 17.87
CA VAL A 127 7.34 5.13 18.90
C VAL A 127 7.01 6.52 18.33
N CYS A 128 7.27 6.75 17.04
CA CYS A 128 6.95 8.00 16.34
C CYS A 128 5.70 7.87 15.44
N LEU A 129 5.15 6.66 15.29
CA LEU A 129 4.02 6.41 14.41
C LEU A 129 2.69 6.61 15.13
N GLY A 130 1.70 7.13 14.41
CA GLY A 130 0.31 7.16 14.84
C GLY A 130 -0.45 5.94 14.31
N SER A 131 -1.17 6.17 13.22
CA SER A 131 -2.09 5.21 12.61
C SER A 131 -1.78 5.02 11.13
N ILE A 132 -2.12 3.85 10.60
CA ILE A 132 -1.98 3.54 9.18
C ILE A 132 -3.37 3.51 8.55
N TYR A 133 -3.60 4.34 7.55
CA TYR A 133 -4.86 4.45 6.82
C TYR A 133 -4.69 3.84 5.43
N SER A 134 -5.69 3.11 4.95
CA SER A 134 -5.74 2.66 3.55
C SER A 134 -6.24 3.79 2.66
N LEU A 135 -5.63 3.94 1.49
CA LEU A 135 -6.07 4.83 0.43
C LEU A 135 -7.00 4.14 -0.57
N GLN A 136 -7.27 2.84 -0.42
CA GLN A 136 -8.16 2.12 -1.33
C GLN A 136 -9.59 2.69 -1.24
N GLY A 137 -10.09 3.17 -2.37
CA GLY A 137 -11.42 3.80 -2.45
C GLY A 137 -11.50 5.18 -1.76
N GLN A 138 -10.36 5.79 -1.43
CA GLN A 138 -10.30 7.10 -0.79
C GLN A 138 -9.68 8.12 -1.74
N GLU A 139 -10.34 9.26 -1.89
CA GLU A 139 -9.80 10.40 -2.64
C GLU A 139 -9.21 11.42 -1.68
N LEU A 140 -7.98 11.86 -1.99
CA LEU A 140 -7.34 12.95 -1.28
C LEU A 140 -7.89 14.27 -1.82
N THR A 141 -8.40 15.13 -0.94
CA THR A 141 -8.89 16.46 -1.35
C THR A 141 -7.68 17.34 -1.70
N PRO A 142 -7.45 17.70 -2.98
CA PRO A 142 -6.31 18.51 -3.35
C PRO A 142 -6.51 19.95 -2.88
N LEU A 143 -5.42 20.63 -2.53
CA LEU A 143 -5.43 22.06 -2.20
C LEU A 143 -4.65 22.85 -3.25
N PHE A 144 -5.30 23.85 -3.84
CA PHE A 144 -4.69 24.72 -4.83
C PHE A 144 -3.60 25.61 -4.21
N GLY A 145 -2.53 25.85 -4.97
CA GLY A 145 -1.41 26.70 -4.54
C GLY A 145 -0.47 26.06 -3.51
N GLN A 146 -0.68 24.77 -3.18
CA GLN A 146 0.26 24.03 -2.34
C GLN A 146 1.49 23.56 -3.14
N PRO A 147 2.61 23.29 -2.47
CA PRO A 147 3.78 22.71 -3.11
C PRO A 147 3.49 21.32 -3.67
N GLU A 148 4.19 20.94 -4.74
CA GLU A 148 3.97 19.66 -5.43
C GLU A 148 4.33 18.40 -4.61
N TRP A 149 4.91 18.53 -3.42
CA TRP A 149 5.09 17.43 -2.47
C TRP A 149 3.86 17.16 -1.60
N PHE A 150 2.84 18.02 -1.67
CA PHE A 150 1.57 17.87 -0.99
C PHE A 150 0.58 17.18 -1.93
N LEU A 151 0.03 16.04 -1.52
CA LEU A 151 -0.92 15.27 -2.33
C LEU A 151 -2.36 15.69 -2.07
N GLY A 152 -2.71 16.02 -0.83
CA GLY A 152 -4.06 16.43 -0.46
C GLY A 152 -4.36 16.25 1.02
N ILE A 153 -5.63 16.42 1.39
CA ILE A 153 -6.15 16.16 2.73
C ILE A 153 -6.87 14.82 2.75
N LEU A 154 -6.56 13.98 3.73
CA LEU A 154 -7.28 12.75 4.06
C LEU A 154 -8.11 12.98 5.34
N PRO A 155 -9.46 12.93 5.27
CA PRO A 155 -10.29 12.98 6.47
C PRO A 155 -10.16 11.67 7.25
N SER A 156 -9.71 11.75 8.49
CA SER A 156 -9.52 10.58 9.37
C SER A 156 -10.23 10.76 10.70
N GLN A 157 -10.39 9.67 11.46
CA GLN A 157 -10.99 9.73 12.81
C GLN A 157 -10.26 10.71 13.75
N ALA A 158 -8.96 10.94 13.53
CA ALA A 158 -8.14 11.87 14.31
C ALA A 158 -8.20 13.32 13.79
N GLY A 159 -8.97 13.58 12.73
CA GLY A 159 -9.03 14.86 12.03
C GLY A 159 -8.47 14.79 10.61
N ASN A 160 -8.26 15.97 10.02
CA ASN A 160 -7.80 16.11 8.65
C ASN A 160 -6.28 15.97 8.56
N LEU A 161 -5.81 14.89 7.93
CA LEU A 161 -4.40 14.62 7.72
C LEU A 161 -3.90 15.22 6.42
N LYS A 162 -2.83 16.02 6.50
CA LYS A 162 -2.09 16.53 5.34
C LYS A 162 -1.22 15.41 4.77
N VAL A 163 -1.54 14.91 3.59
CA VAL A 163 -0.85 13.78 2.97
C VAL A 163 0.30 14.27 2.10
N LEU A 164 1.49 13.76 2.39
CA LEU A 164 2.74 14.13 1.75
C LEU A 164 3.23 13.02 0.81
N ASP A 165 3.84 13.41 -0.30
CA ASP A 165 4.52 12.50 -1.21
C ASP A 165 5.89 12.11 -0.66
N THR A 166 5.96 10.91 -0.06
CA THR A 166 7.20 10.41 0.56
C THR A 166 8.33 10.23 -0.44
N ALA A 167 8.04 9.79 -1.68
CA ALA A 167 9.07 9.53 -2.69
C ALA A 167 9.80 10.83 -3.05
N ARG A 168 9.04 11.92 -3.16
CA ARG A 168 9.57 13.24 -3.51
C ARG A 168 10.48 13.82 -2.44
N TRP A 169 10.18 13.56 -1.18
CA TRP A 169 11.00 14.00 -0.04
C TRP A 169 12.29 13.19 0.09
N VAL A 170 12.19 11.87 -0.06
CA VAL A 170 13.30 10.95 0.17
C VAL A 170 14.26 10.91 -1.03
N MET A 171 13.73 11.06 -2.25
CA MET A 171 14.47 10.93 -3.50
C MET A 171 14.11 12.03 -4.52
N PRO A 172 14.34 13.32 -4.22
CA PRO A 172 13.93 14.43 -5.11
C PRO A 172 14.57 14.34 -6.51
N ASP A 173 15.86 13.98 -6.59
CA ASP A 173 16.60 13.92 -7.86
C ASP A 173 16.17 12.76 -8.78
N ARG A 174 15.58 11.71 -8.19
CA ARG A 174 15.14 10.50 -8.91
C ARG A 174 13.62 10.42 -9.03
N TYR A 175 12.91 11.44 -8.57
CA TYR A 175 11.46 11.46 -8.56
C TYR A 175 10.89 11.48 -9.98
N ARG A 176 9.81 10.73 -10.16
CA ARG A 176 9.03 10.66 -11.40
C ARG A 176 7.55 10.73 -11.04
N ASP A 177 6.75 11.31 -11.93
CA ASP A 177 5.31 11.52 -11.67
C ASP A 177 4.52 10.20 -11.58
N ASP A 178 5.04 9.11 -12.15
CA ASP A 178 4.44 7.77 -12.03
C ASP A 178 4.52 7.20 -10.62
N PHE A 179 5.43 7.67 -9.75
CA PHE A 179 5.51 7.24 -8.35
C PHE A 179 4.31 7.67 -7.49
N ARG A 180 3.46 8.57 -8.01
CA ARG A 180 2.18 8.89 -7.36
C ARG A 180 1.14 7.79 -7.55
N GLN A 181 1.32 6.94 -8.57
CA GLN A 181 0.42 5.83 -8.84
C GLN A 181 0.71 4.68 -7.87
N GLY A 182 -0.34 3.98 -7.45
CA GLY A 182 -0.18 2.82 -6.57
C GLY A 182 0.19 3.15 -5.12
N LEU A 183 0.00 4.40 -4.68
CA LEU A 183 0.00 4.74 -3.26
C LEU A 183 -1.21 4.07 -2.59
N GLN A 184 -0.95 3.14 -1.66
CA GLN A 184 -2.01 2.36 -1.02
C GLN A 184 -2.25 2.75 0.43
N TYR A 185 -1.28 3.39 1.09
CA TYR A 185 -1.36 3.68 2.52
C TYR A 185 -0.89 5.09 2.85
N VAL A 186 -1.47 5.65 3.91
CA VAL A 186 -0.97 6.85 4.59
C VAL A 186 -0.59 6.48 6.01
N ILE A 187 0.68 6.66 6.34
CA ILE A 187 1.20 6.46 7.70
C ILE A 187 1.19 7.82 8.40
N SER A 188 0.33 8.00 9.41
CA SER A 188 0.32 9.22 10.20
C SER A 188 1.44 9.21 11.24
N VAL A 189 1.92 10.41 11.55
CA VAL A 189 2.98 10.61 12.54
C VAL A 189 2.38 11.08 13.86
N GLN A 190 2.84 10.49 14.97
CA GLN A 190 2.35 10.83 16.29
C GLN A 190 2.65 12.30 16.62
N GLY A 191 1.61 13.03 17.03
CA GLY A 191 1.73 14.43 17.43
C GLY A 191 1.73 15.44 16.27
N TYR A 192 1.53 14.98 15.03
CA TYR A 192 1.46 15.85 13.86
C TYR A 192 0.22 15.60 13.01
N GLU A 193 -0.27 16.65 12.35
CA GLU A 193 -1.46 16.62 11.48
C GLU A 193 -1.11 16.24 10.03
N TRP A 194 -0.04 15.49 9.81
CA TRP A 194 0.41 15.07 8.48
C TRP A 194 0.76 13.59 8.45
N GLY A 195 0.78 13.02 7.25
CA GLY A 195 1.10 11.61 7.02
C GLY A 195 1.90 11.40 5.74
N LEU A 196 2.61 10.27 5.72
CA LEU A 196 3.44 9.83 4.61
C LEU A 196 2.64 8.89 3.71
N ALA A 197 2.45 9.27 2.44
CA ALA A 197 1.88 8.36 1.46
C ALA A 197 2.93 7.35 1.00
N VAL A 198 2.60 6.06 1.06
CA VAL A 198 3.50 4.95 0.75
C VAL A 198 2.81 3.90 -0.12
N HIS A 199 3.59 3.10 -0.83
CA HIS A 199 3.05 2.09 -1.74
C HIS A 199 2.66 0.82 -0.98
N GLN A 200 3.48 0.44 -0.01
CA GLN A 200 3.31 -0.81 0.72
C GLN A 200 3.81 -0.65 2.16
N VAL A 201 3.07 -1.19 3.11
CA VAL A 201 3.55 -1.43 4.47
C VAL A 201 3.99 -2.88 4.56
N SER A 202 5.19 -3.12 5.07
CA SER A 202 5.86 -4.42 5.01
C SER A 202 5.77 -5.17 6.34
N ARG A 203 6.74 -4.98 7.26
CA ARG A 203 6.76 -5.65 8.57
C ARG A 203 7.37 -4.76 9.65
N SER A 204 7.12 -5.08 10.91
CA SER A 204 7.90 -4.54 12.02
C SER A 204 9.12 -5.40 12.32
N LEU A 205 10.17 -4.79 12.86
CA LEU A 205 11.35 -5.46 13.35
C LEU A 205 11.99 -4.69 14.51
N ARG A 206 12.64 -5.42 15.41
CA ARG A 206 13.39 -4.83 16.52
C ARG A 206 14.83 -4.60 16.09
N LEU A 207 15.31 -3.37 16.20
CA LEU A 207 16.68 -2.97 15.88
C LEU A 207 17.48 -2.70 17.14
N ASP A 208 18.72 -3.18 17.15
CA ASP A 208 19.73 -2.69 18.07
C ASP A 208 20.42 -1.44 17.48
N PRO A 209 20.68 -0.38 18.27
CA PRO A 209 21.40 0.81 17.79
C PRO A 209 22.75 0.51 17.12
N ASN A 210 23.40 -0.62 17.43
CA ASN A 210 24.66 -1.04 16.82
C ASN A 210 24.48 -1.62 15.40
N GLU A 211 23.28 -2.05 15.03
CA GLU A 211 22.94 -2.54 13.68
C GLU A 211 22.70 -1.40 12.69
N ILE A 212 22.87 -0.15 13.14
CA ILE A 212 22.60 1.05 12.36
C ILE A 212 23.90 1.81 12.13
N LYS A 213 24.19 2.06 10.86
CA LYS A 213 25.22 3.02 10.46
C LYS A 213 24.65 4.43 10.58
N TRP A 214 24.83 5.03 11.75
CA TRP A 214 24.39 6.39 12.06
C TRP A 214 25.13 7.44 11.23
N ARG A 215 24.41 8.50 10.84
CA ARG A 215 25.01 9.64 10.15
C ARG A 215 25.42 10.72 11.14
N SER A 216 26.73 11.00 11.20
CA SER A 216 27.31 12.10 12.00
C SER A 216 27.08 13.47 11.34
N HIS A 217 27.17 13.55 10.02
CA HIS A 217 26.87 14.77 9.24
C HIS A 217 25.65 14.56 8.36
N ARG A 218 24.52 15.16 8.77
CA ARG A 218 23.25 14.96 8.06
C ARG A 218 23.05 15.92 6.88
N GLY A 219 23.75 17.06 6.86
CA GLY A 219 23.86 17.96 5.71
C GLY A 219 22.49 18.31 5.12
N GLN A 220 22.32 18.08 3.81
CA GLN A 220 21.06 18.36 3.10
C GLN A 220 19.91 17.41 3.41
N ARG A 221 20.14 16.30 4.15
CA ARG A 221 19.13 15.30 4.50
C ARG A 221 19.11 15.05 6.02
N PRO A 222 18.69 16.04 6.84
CA PRO A 222 18.62 15.89 8.30
C PRO A 222 17.62 14.81 8.76
N TRP A 223 16.57 14.59 7.98
CA TRP A 223 15.59 13.51 8.18
C TRP A 223 16.16 12.08 8.03
N LEU A 224 17.38 11.88 7.51
CA LEU A 224 17.98 10.55 7.37
C LEU A 224 18.91 10.27 8.56
N ALA A 225 18.42 9.50 9.54
CA ALA A 225 19.15 9.18 10.76
C ALA A 225 20.34 8.24 10.53
N GLY A 226 20.13 7.25 9.68
CA GLY A 226 21.12 6.20 9.44
C GLY A 226 20.69 5.23 8.37
N THR A 227 21.49 4.18 8.21
CA THR A 227 21.18 3.03 7.35
C THR A 227 21.22 1.77 8.20
N VAL A 228 20.15 0.98 8.15
CA VAL A 228 20.09 -0.32 8.80
C VAL A 228 20.96 -1.30 8.02
N ILE A 229 21.91 -1.93 8.71
CA ILE A 229 22.95 -2.75 8.07
C ILE A 229 22.37 -4.07 7.57
N GLU A 230 21.51 -4.75 8.32
CA GLU A 230 21.02 -6.06 7.84
C GLU A 230 19.99 -5.93 6.73
N HIS A 231 19.12 -4.92 6.82
CA HIS A 231 18.00 -4.73 5.89
C HIS A 231 18.29 -3.74 4.77
N MET A 232 19.46 -3.09 4.77
CA MET A 232 19.86 -2.11 3.76
C MET A 232 18.83 -0.99 3.54
N CYS A 233 18.05 -0.66 4.57
CA CYS A 233 17.00 0.34 4.50
C CYS A 233 17.43 1.66 5.16
N ALA A 234 16.84 2.76 4.70
CA ALA A 234 17.09 4.07 5.26
C ALA A 234 16.23 4.29 6.52
N LEU A 235 16.86 4.64 7.64
CA LEU A 235 16.21 4.93 8.91
C LEU A 235 15.84 6.41 8.98
N LEU A 236 14.55 6.70 9.14
CA LEU A 236 14.04 8.07 9.19
C LEU A 236 14.10 8.64 10.60
N ASP A 237 14.46 9.92 10.66
CA ASP A 237 14.31 10.80 11.80
C ASP A 237 13.04 11.63 11.60
N VAL A 238 11.96 11.21 12.25
CA VAL A 238 10.65 11.80 12.04
C VAL A 238 10.55 13.21 12.63
N ALA A 239 11.27 13.50 13.71
CA ALA A 239 11.29 14.82 14.32
C ALA A 239 11.93 15.85 13.38
N GLU A 240 13.12 15.55 12.86
CA GLU A 240 13.82 16.39 11.87
C GLU A 240 12.99 16.54 10.58
N LEU A 241 12.35 15.47 10.12
CA LEU A 241 11.45 15.55 8.96
C LEU A 241 10.27 16.49 9.22
N ALA A 242 9.67 16.42 10.41
CA ALA A 242 8.55 17.26 10.80
C ALA A 242 8.94 18.74 10.86
N GLU A 243 10.10 19.05 11.42
CA GLU A 243 10.64 20.42 11.49
C GLU A 243 10.92 20.97 10.09
N LEU A 244 11.42 20.15 9.17
CA LEU A 244 11.60 20.55 7.77
C LEU A 244 10.28 20.87 7.06
N ILE A 245 9.23 20.07 7.31
CA ILE A 245 7.89 20.30 6.76
C ILE A 245 7.32 21.60 7.34
N ALA A 246 7.41 21.79 8.66
CA ALA A 246 6.88 22.97 9.36
C ALA A 246 7.60 24.26 8.96
N SER A 247 8.92 24.21 8.75
CA SER A 247 9.72 25.37 8.32
C SER A 247 9.58 25.73 6.84
N GLY A 248 8.91 24.88 6.04
CA GLY A 248 8.77 25.11 4.59
C GLY A 248 10.08 25.08 3.82
N ALA A 249 11.15 24.49 4.41
CA ALA A 249 12.52 24.51 3.89
C ALA A 249 12.73 23.73 2.57
N VAL A 250 11.67 23.13 2.02
CA VAL A 250 11.68 22.38 0.76
C VAL A 250 12.07 23.22 -0.45
N LYS A 251 12.01 24.56 -0.35
CA LYS A 251 12.54 25.46 -1.39
C LYS A 251 14.02 25.26 -1.70
N THR A 252 14.80 24.64 -0.80
CA THR A 252 16.26 24.51 -0.92
C THR A 252 16.73 23.13 -1.38
N MET A 253 15.82 22.16 -1.53
CA MET A 253 16.14 20.81 -2.03
C MET A 253 16.03 20.68 -3.55
N ALA A 254 15.75 21.78 -4.26
CA ALA A 254 15.88 21.83 -5.71
C ALA A 254 17.37 21.78 -6.09
N PRO A 255 17.77 20.97 -7.09
CA PRO A 255 19.15 20.97 -7.54
C PRO A 255 19.46 22.37 -8.06
N ASN A 256 20.54 22.95 -7.55
CA ASN A 256 21.11 24.17 -8.08
C ASN A 256 21.51 23.86 -9.53
N LYS A 257 20.65 24.19 -10.50
CA LYS A 257 20.99 24.14 -11.92
C LYS A 257 22.05 25.22 -12.13
N HIS A 258 23.31 24.84 -12.06
CA HIS A 258 24.39 25.67 -12.58
C HIS A 258 24.16 25.81 -14.09
N SER A 259 23.70 27.00 -14.49
CA SER A 259 23.88 27.55 -15.84
C SER A 259 25.34 27.91 -16.08
#